data_AF-A0A925RBY3-F1
#
_entry.id   AF-A0A925RBY3-F1
#
_cell.length_a   1.000
_cell.length_b   1.000
_cell.length_c   1.000
_cell.angle_alpha   90.00
_cell.angle_beta   90.00
_cell.angle_gamma   90.00
#
_symmetry.space_group_name_H-M   'P 1'
#
loop_
_entity.id
_entity.type
_entity.pdbx_description
1 polymer ?
#
loop_
_entity_poly.entity_id
_entity_poly.type
_entity_poly.pdbx_seq_one_letter_code
_entity_poly.pdbx_strand_id
1 'polypeptide(L)' 'LLIDSQSTEGHESGSWAPQGGHDASGGRVYATSLSLLTLEVYYRHKRMF' A
#
# COMPACT_ATOMS: atom_id res chain seq x y z
N LEU A 1 0.79 6.45 -8.44
CA LEU A 1 1.87 5.48 -8.18
C LEU A 1 1.40 4.40 -7.19
N LEU A 2 1.10 4.71 -5.93
CA LEU A 2 0.55 3.70 -5.00
C LEU A 2 -0.91 3.31 -5.29
N ILE A 3 -1.78 4.28 -5.56
CA ILE A 3 -3.20 4.01 -5.89
C ILE A 3 -3.35 3.16 -7.16
N ASP A 4 -2.38 3.27 -8.07
CA ASP A 4 -2.39 2.63 -9.39
C ASP A 4 -1.91 1.17 -9.31
N SER A 5 -1.01 0.89 -8.34
CA SER A 5 -0.49 -0.44 -8.07
C SER A 5 -1.31 -1.22 -7.03
N GLN A 6 -2.41 -0.64 -6.54
CA GLN A 6 -3.31 -1.31 -5.62
C GLN A 6 -4.07 -2.40 -6.38
N SER A 7 -4.16 -3.59 -5.82
CA SER A 7 -5.00 -4.64 -6.41
C SER A 7 -6.45 -4.18 -6.37
N THR A 8 -7.15 -4.31 -7.49
CA THR A 8 -8.59 -3.96 -7.60
C THR A 8 -9.48 -5.19 -7.73
N GLU A 9 -8.89 -6.37 -7.85
CA GLU A 9 -9.60 -7.59 -8.22
C GLU A 9 -9.71 -8.59 -7.06
N GLY A 10 -10.89 -9.21 -6.95
CA GLY A 10 -11.13 -10.33 -6.05
C GLY A 10 -10.97 -9.99 -4.55
N HIS A 11 -10.58 -11.00 -3.78
CA HIS A 11 -10.40 -10.93 -2.33
C HIS A 11 -9.17 -10.11 -1.91
N GLU A 12 -8.33 -9.71 -2.87
CA GLU A 12 -7.14 -8.90 -2.62
C GLU A 12 -7.36 -7.43 -2.96
N SER A 13 -8.58 -7.06 -3.37
CA SER A 13 -8.96 -5.69 -3.67
C SER A 13 -8.66 -4.77 -2.48
N GLY A 14 -7.93 -3.69 -2.72
CA GLY A 14 -7.46 -2.75 -1.70
C GLY A 14 -6.05 -3.03 -1.14
N SER A 15 -5.43 -4.17 -1.48
CA SER A 15 -4.12 -4.57 -0.97
C SER A 15 -2.99 -4.34 -1.98
N TRP A 16 -1.74 -4.38 -1.50
CA TRP A 16 -0.55 -4.35 -2.36
C TRP A 16 0.16 -5.70 -2.32
N ALA A 17 0.56 -6.19 -3.50
CA ALA A 17 1.33 -7.41 -3.62
C ALA A 17 2.79 -7.17 -3.17
N PRO A 18 3.41 -8.10 -2.43
CA PRO A 18 4.80 -7.98 -2.04
C PRO A 18 5.71 -8.06 -3.28
N GLN A 19 6.56 -7.06 -3.49
CA GLN A 19 7.43 -6.99 -4.69
C GLN A 19 8.83 -7.59 -4.49
N GLY A 20 9.07 -8.27 -3.37
CA GLY A 20 10.35 -8.91 -3.03
C GLY A 20 11.23 -8.06 -2.10
N GLY A 21 12.37 -8.62 -1.69
CA GLY A 21 13.22 -7.99 -0.66
C GLY A 21 12.61 -8.10 0.74
N HIS A 22 12.49 -7.00 1.47
CA HIS A 22 11.90 -6.98 2.82
C HIS A 22 10.42 -7.38 2.84
N ASP A 23 9.71 -7.16 1.73
CA ASP A 23 8.33 -7.61 1.51
C ASP A 23 8.20 -9.13 1.48
N ALA A 24 9.27 -9.87 1.16
CA ALA A 24 9.23 -11.34 1.10
C ALA A 24 9.09 -11.97 2.50
N SER A 25 9.63 -11.32 3.54
CA SER A 25 9.50 -11.77 4.92
C SER A 25 8.21 -11.27 5.59
N GLY A 26 7.71 -10.10 5.19
CA GLY A 26 6.50 -9.48 5.75
C GLY A 26 5.21 -9.79 4.99
N GLY A 27 5.33 -10.31 3.77
CA GLY A 27 4.22 -10.66 2.90
C GLY A 27 3.30 -9.49 2.56
N ARG A 28 2.08 -9.84 2.12
CA ARG A 28 1.05 -8.88 1.71
C ARG A 28 0.63 -7.91 2.82
N VAL A 29 0.65 -8.35 4.08
CA VAL A 29 0.25 -7.51 5.22
C VAL A 29 1.24 -6.37 5.43
N TYR A 30 2.54 -6.66 5.36
CA TYR A 30 3.58 -5.63 5.48
C TYR A 30 3.52 -4.64 4.30
N ALA A 31 3.48 -5.14 3.05
CA ALA A 31 3.35 -4.33 1.84
C ALA A 31 2.12 -3.38 1.90
N THR A 32 0.98 -3.92 2.34
CA THR A 32 -0.27 -3.16 2.45
C THR A 32 -0.21 -2.13 3.57
N SER A 33 0.35 -2.48 4.73
CA SER A 33 0.47 -1.56 5.87
C SER A 33 1.38 -0.38 5.54
N LEU A 34 2.51 -0.63 4.87
CA LEU A 34 3.46 0.42 4.48
C LEU A 34 2.85 1.36 3.43
N SER A 35 2.11 0.79 2.48
CA SER A 35 1.36 1.55 1.47
C SER A 35 0.26 2.41 2.09
N LEU A 36 -0.49 1.85 3.05
CA LEU A 36 -1.52 2.58 3.78
C LEU A 36 -0.95 3.72 4.62
N LEU A 37 0.13 3.49 5.38
CA LEU A 37 0.78 4.54 6.17
C LEU A 37 1.27 5.68 5.28
N THR A 38 1.82 5.34 4.11
CA THR A 38 2.26 6.35 3.12
C THR A 38 1.07 7.16 2.59
N LEU A 39 -0.04 6.50 2.26
CA LEU A 39 -1.27 7.17 1.82
C LEU A 39 -1.91 7.99 2.94
N GLU A 40 -1.91 7.51 4.18
CA GLU A 40 -2.45 8.23 5.33
C GLU A 40 -1.70 9.54 5.54
N VAL A 41 -0.36 9.51 5.55
CA VAL A 41 0.45 10.72 5.63
C VAL A 41 0.17 11.63 4.43
N TYR A 42 0.12 11.08 3.22
CA TYR A 42 -0.16 11.85 2.00
C TYR A 42 -1.50 12.59 2.10
N TYR A 43 -2.60 11.91 2.43
CA TYR A 43 -3.93 12.51 2.49
C TYR A 43 -4.15 13.38 3.74
N ARG A 44 -3.52 13.06 4.88
CA ARG A 44 -3.59 13.88 6.11
C ARG A 44 -2.88 15.21 5.92
N HIS A 45 -1.73 15.23 5.26
CA HIS A 45 -0.93 16.45 5.04
C HIS A 45 -1.23 17.15 3.71
N LYS A 46 -1.95 16.51 2.77
CA LYS A 46 -2.48 17.12 1.54
C LYS A 46 -3.37 18.34 1.76
N ARG A 47 -3.92 18.52 2.96
CA ARG A 47 -4.73 19.70 3.32
C ARG A 47 -3.87 20.93 3.67
N MET A 48 -2.54 20.82 3.68
CA MET A 48 -1.61 21.92 3.98
C MET A 48 -1.00 22.60 2.75
N PHE A 49 -1.37 22.21 1.52
CA PHE A 49 -0.97 22.87 0.27
C PHE A 49 -2.17 23.14 -0.63
#